data_AF-A0A7I7L1L9-F1
#
_entry.id   AF-A0A7I7L1L9-F1
#
_cell.length_a   1.000
_cell.length_b   1.000
_cell.length_c   1.000
_cell.angle_alpha   90.00
_cell.angle_beta   90.00
_cell.angle_gamma   90.00
#
_symmetry.space_group_name_H-M   'P 1'
#
loop_
_entity.id
_entity.type
_entity.pdbx_description
1 polymer ?
#
loop_
_entity_poly.entity_id
_entity_poly.type
_entity_poly.pdbx_seq_one_letter_code
_entity_poly.pdbx_strand_id
1 'polypeptide(L)'
;MQNDLCVGQLEVDPTGTRVRVTPNRLASEHIDGAWWPRSTLMSVELPALLSSLSARLGQIVGVGYRQDGWTDTPAQIDIAGHPVQLMGFTSDEPASVIVIGHDGHHLTLRVIAPETDDQAARDALAALPGRADDSATDRKATAAARSVADVADRLARREGRNDDQRTAEIVRWCEEVAEQFESAPVQSFVPILVEHIVRNRMHQSATRPSSD
;
A
#
# COMPACT_ATOMS: atom_id res chain seq x y z
N MET A 1 21.81 19.49 41.28
CA MET A 1 22.63 18.72 40.31
C MET A 1 21.98 17.36 40.20
N GLN A 2 20.92 17.23 39.39
CA GLN A 2 20.93 17.10 37.93
C GLN A 2 21.30 15.67 37.55
N ASN A 3 20.29 14.93 37.08
CA ASN A 3 20.47 13.88 36.08
C ASN A 3 19.18 13.78 35.28
N ASP A 4 19.22 14.54 34.19
CA ASP A 4 18.56 14.48 32.90
C ASP A 4 17.70 13.26 32.59
N LEU A 5 16.51 13.58 32.10
CA LEU A 5 15.55 12.72 31.42
C LEU A 5 16.17 12.18 30.11
N CYS A 6 16.47 10.88 30.05
CA CYS A 6 16.62 10.18 28.77
C CYS A 6 15.22 9.89 28.20
N VAL A 7 14.59 10.91 27.63
CA VAL A 7 13.51 10.69 26.65
C VAL A 7 14.20 10.09 25.42
N GLY A 8 13.84 8.84 25.09
CA GLY A 8 14.27 8.18 23.87
C GLY A 8 13.88 9.05 22.68
N GLN A 9 14.86 9.77 22.16
CA GLN A 9 14.71 10.65 21.02
C GLN A 9 14.41 9.78 19.81
N LEU A 10 13.13 9.69 19.45
CA LEU A 10 12.71 9.25 18.12
C LEU A 10 13.49 10.11 17.13
N GLU A 11 14.47 9.51 16.46
CA GLU A 11 15.06 10.10 15.27
C GLU A 11 13.91 10.30 14.28
N VAL A 12 13.42 11.53 14.25
CA VAL A 12 12.59 12.02 13.18
C VAL A 12 13.50 11.97 11.97
N ASP A 13 13.22 11.04 11.05
CA ASP A 13 13.80 11.01 9.71
C ASP A 13 13.88 12.47 9.20
N PRO A 14 15.01 12.95 8.63
CA PRO A 14 15.20 14.37 8.28
C PRO A 14 14.13 14.95 7.34
N THR A 15 13.23 14.12 6.80
CA THR A 15 12.06 14.50 6.00
C THR A 15 10.78 14.77 6.79
N GLY A 16 10.69 14.37 8.07
CA GLY A 16 9.49 14.54 8.89
C GLY A 16 8.28 13.69 8.48
N THR A 17 8.46 12.74 7.55
CA THR A 17 7.43 11.81 7.08
C THR A 17 7.26 10.66 8.08
N ARG A 18 6.02 10.41 8.53
CA ARG A 18 5.68 9.36 9.50
C ARG A 18 5.37 8.05 8.76
N VAL A 19 6.38 7.47 8.12
CA VAL A 19 6.25 6.24 7.32
C VAL A 19 7.22 5.17 7.81
N ARG A 20 6.80 3.91 7.78
CA ARG A 20 7.66 2.76 8.04
C ARG A 20 7.38 1.67 7.04
N VAL A 21 8.43 1.25 6.33
CA VAL A 21 8.40 0.17 5.35
C VAL A 21 9.10 -1.05 5.94
N THR A 22 8.43 -2.20 5.90
CA THR A 22 8.93 -3.49 6.37
C THR A 22 9.88 -4.08 5.31
N PRO A 23 11.19 -4.21 5.59
CA PRO A 23 12.15 -4.73 4.61
C PRO A 23 11.98 -6.24 4.35
N ASN A 24 11.44 -6.98 5.33
CA ASN A 24 11.30 -8.43 5.28
C ASN A 24 9.85 -8.95 5.37
N ARG A 25 9.01 -8.53 4.43
CA ARG A 25 7.68 -9.13 4.23
C ARG A 25 7.74 -10.64 3.90
N LEU A 26 6.87 -11.44 4.50
CA LEU A 26 6.64 -12.83 4.05
C LEU A 26 5.93 -12.80 2.69
N ALA A 27 6.20 -13.77 1.81
CA ALA A 27 5.55 -13.82 0.49
C ALA A 27 4.00 -13.88 0.55
N SER A 28 3.45 -14.23 1.72
CA SER A 28 2.03 -14.31 2.04
C SER A 28 1.42 -13.01 2.57
N GLU A 29 2.21 -12.12 3.16
CA GLU A 29 1.72 -10.79 3.54
C GLU A 29 1.43 -10.01 2.24
N HIS A 30 0.54 -9.02 2.22
CA HIS A 30 0.31 -8.11 1.07
C HIS A 30 0.67 -6.64 1.31
N ILE A 31 1.00 -6.29 2.56
CA ILE A 31 1.25 -4.92 3.00
C ILE A 31 2.75 -4.75 3.27
N ASP A 32 3.36 -3.73 2.68
CA ASP A 32 4.79 -3.43 2.76
C ASP A 32 5.13 -2.48 3.90
N GLY A 33 4.14 -1.90 4.58
CA GLY A 33 4.38 -0.98 5.69
C GLY A 33 3.15 -0.21 6.12
N ALA A 34 3.37 0.87 6.86
CA ALA A 34 2.32 1.81 7.22
C ALA A 34 2.82 3.26 7.15
N TRP A 35 1.85 4.15 6.98
CA TRP A 35 2.03 5.57 6.87
C TRP A 35 0.98 6.28 7.73
N TRP A 36 1.42 7.25 8.52
CA TRP A 36 0.57 8.08 9.35
C TRP A 36 0.60 9.53 8.83
N PRO A 37 -0.29 9.91 7.91
CA PRO A 37 -0.40 11.29 7.43
C PRO A 37 -0.71 12.27 8.56
N ARG A 38 -0.44 13.55 8.33
CA ARG A 38 -0.79 14.62 9.29
C ARG A 38 -2.20 15.17 9.07
N SER A 39 -2.78 14.93 7.89
CA SER A 39 -4.09 15.42 7.48
C SER A 39 -4.73 14.47 6.46
N THR A 40 -5.99 14.73 6.09
CA THR A 40 -6.69 14.03 5.02
C THR A 40 -6.58 14.73 3.67
N LEU A 41 -5.71 15.75 3.52
CA LEU A 41 -5.51 16.47 2.26
C LEU A 41 -4.47 15.73 1.42
N MET A 42 -4.92 14.97 0.42
CA MET A 42 -4.05 14.07 -0.34
C MET A 42 -2.92 14.81 -1.06
N SER A 43 -3.24 15.94 -1.70
CA SER A 43 -2.29 16.79 -2.42
C SER A 43 -1.15 17.35 -1.53
N VAL A 44 -1.43 17.56 -0.23
CA VAL A 44 -0.48 18.10 0.76
C VAL A 44 0.42 17.01 1.32
N GLU A 45 -0.14 15.83 1.53
CA GLU A 45 0.53 14.71 2.19
C GLU A 45 1.43 13.91 1.25
N LEU A 46 1.02 13.75 -0.01
CA LEU A 46 1.76 12.93 -0.99
C LEU A 46 3.19 13.40 -1.26
N PRO A 47 3.50 14.69 -1.46
CA PRO A 47 4.86 15.12 -1.79
C PRO A 47 5.94 14.62 -0.81
N ALA A 48 5.66 14.68 0.50
CA ALA A 48 6.58 14.22 1.54
C ALA A 48 6.70 12.69 1.57
N LEU A 49 5.58 11.97 1.40
CA LEU A 49 5.57 10.51 1.30
C LEU A 49 6.38 10.04 0.08
N LEU A 50 6.07 10.56 -1.10
CA LEU A 50 6.68 10.12 -2.35
C LEU A 50 8.17 10.43 -2.39
N SER A 51 8.59 11.58 -1.85
CA SER A 51 10.01 11.92 -1.70
C SER A 51 10.76 10.87 -0.87
N SER A 52 10.20 10.42 0.26
CA SER A 52 10.81 9.40 1.12
C SER A 52 10.92 8.01 0.48
N LEU A 53 10.05 7.69 -0.48
CA LEU A 53 10.01 6.38 -1.15
C LEU A 53 10.76 6.36 -2.49
N SER A 54 11.08 7.53 -3.05
CA SER A 54 11.74 7.67 -4.35
C SER A 54 13.10 6.96 -4.43
N ALA A 55 13.86 6.90 -3.32
CA ALA A 55 15.12 6.17 -3.28
C ALA A 55 14.97 4.65 -3.49
N ARG A 56 13.80 4.09 -3.17
CA ARG A 56 13.51 2.64 -3.26
C ARG A 56 12.76 2.27 -4.55
N LEU A 57 11.85 3.13 -4.99
CA LEU A 57 10.99 2.90 -6.15
C LEU A 57 11.48 3.61 -7.42
N GLY A 58 12.52 4.44 -7.31
CA GLY A 58 12.92 5.34 -8.39
C GLY A 58 11.84 6.39 -8.66
N GLN A 59 11.67 6.73 -9.93
CA GLN A 59 10.64 7.69 -10.35
C GLN A 59 9.24 7.11 -10.09
N ILE A 60 8.48 7.79 -9.23
CA ILE A 60 7.09 7.44 -8.93
C ILE A 60 6.19 8.06 -9.99
N VAL A 61 5.23 7.28 -10.47
CA VAL A 61 4.35 7.66 -11.59
C VAL A 61 2.87 7.48 -11.27
N GLY A 62 2.54 6.75 -10.21
CA GLY A 62 1.16 6.52 -9.81
C GLY A 62 1.01 6.24 -8.32
N VAL A 63 -0.16 6.61 -7.80
CA VAL A 63 -0.61 6.30 -6.45
C VAL A 63 -2.04 5.77 -6.53
N GLY A 64 -2.22 4.49 -6.22
CA GLY A 64 -3.52 3.95 -5.87
C GLY A 64 -3.87 4.31 -4.44
N TYR A 65 -5.11 4.68 -4.15
CA TYR A 65 -5.54 4.95 -2.79
C TYR A 65 -6.97 4.49 -2.57
N ARG A 66 -7.26 3.99 -1.37
CA ARG A 66 -8.62 3.70 -0.98
C ARG A 66 -9.39 5.00 -0.78
N GLN A 67 -10.62 5.11 -1.25
CA GLN A 67 -11.45 6.30 -1.11
C GLN A 67 -12.08 6.42 0.30
N ASP A 68 -11.25 6.66 1.31
CA ASP A 68 -11.66 6.59 2.72
C ASP A 68 -11.41 7.88 3.50
N GLY A 69 -12.14 8.93 3.11
CA GLY A 69 -12.11 10.21 3.83
C GLY A 69 -10.98 11.15 3.40
N TRP A 70 -10.19 10.77 2.39
CA TRP A 70 -9.30 11.69 1.69
C TRP A 70 -10.09 12.84 1.05
N THR A 71 -9.52 14.02 1.13
CA THR A 71 -10.00 15.26 0.52
C THR A 71 -8.91 15.83 -0.39
N ASP A 72 -9.31 16.70 -1.31
CA ASP A 72 -8.42 17.28 -2.33
C ASP A 72 -7.64 16.20 -3.11
N THR A 73 -8.39 15.33 -3.78
CA THR A 73 -7.87 14.22 -4.59
C THR A 73 -8.00 14.54 -6.08
N PRO A 74 -7.10 15.37 -6.65
CA PRO A 74 -7.09 15.62 -8.09
C PRO A 74 -6.72 14.33 -8.84
N ALA A 75 -7.03 14.26 -10.14
CA ALA A 75 -6.66 13.09 -10.96
C ALA A 75 -5.12 12.91 -11.07
N GLN A 76 -4.37 13.99 -10.92
CA GLN A 76 -2.91 14.02 -11.02
C GLN A 76 -2.33 15.11 -10.11
N ILE A 77 -1.12 14.88 -9.58
CA ILE A 77 -0.29 15.89 -8.93
C ILE A 77 1.10 15.94 -9.55
N ASP A 78 1.76 17.09 -9.53
CA ASP A 78 3.13 17.25 -10.00
C ASP A 78 4.13 17.15 -8.83
N ILE A 79 5.04 16.18 -8.90
CA ILE A 79 6.09 15.97 -7.90
C ILE A 79 7.45 16.11 -8.57
N ALA A 80 8.23 17.10 -8.15
CA ALA A 80 9.55 17.38 -8.72
C ALA A 80 9.55 17.45 -10.27
N GLY A 81 8.51 18.04 -10.86
CA GLY A 81 8.35 18.19 -12.31
C GLY A 81 7.85 16.95 -13.05
N HIS A 82 7.42 15.90 -12.32
CA HIS A 82 6.87 14.69 -12.91
C HIS A 82 5.40 14.50 -12.50
N PRO A 83 4.50 14.20 -13.46
CA PRO A 83 3.11 13.93 -13.17
C PRO A 83 2.95 12.57 -12.48
N VAL A 84 2.24 12.56 -11.36
CA VAL A 84 1.86 11.36 -10.60
C VAL A 84 0.34 11.21 -10.66
N GLN A 85 -0.12 10.10 -11.21
CA GLN A 85 -1.55 9.81 -11.36
C GLN A 85 -2.14 9.30 -10.06
N LEU A 86 -3.30 9.82 -9.66
CA LEU A 86 -4.03 9.37 -8.47
C LEU A 86 -5.22 8.51 -8.90
N MET A 87 -5.28 7.29 -8.36
CA MET A 87 -6.31 6.31 -8.71
C MET A 87 -7.04 5.87 -7.45
N GLY A 88 -8.23 6.42 -7.24
CA GLY A 88 -9.09 6.04 -6.13
C GLY A 88 -9.74 4.68 -6.38
N PHE A 89 -9.84 3.84 -5.36
CA PHE A 89 -10.57 2.58 -5.40
C PHE A 89 -11.43 2.35 -4.16
N THR A 90 -12.40 1.45 -4.28
CA THR A 90 -13.25 1.03 -3.16
C THR A 90 -12.92 -0.41 -2.77
N SER A 91 -12.80 -0.67 -1.47
CA SER A 91 -12.44 -1.97 -0.92
C SER A 91 -12.78 -2.04 0.58
N ASP A 92 -13.10 -3.24 1.05
CA ASP A 92 -13.45 -3.52 2.46
C ASP A 92 -12.22 -3.59 3.38
N GLU A 93 -11.01 -3.30 2.91
CA GLU A 93 -9.78 -3.33 3.71
C GLU A 93 -9.66 -2.21 4.74
N PRO A 94 -8.64 -2.20 5.60
CA PRO A 94 -8.20 -0.97 6.25
C PRO A 94 -7.65 0.04 5.24
N ALA A 95 -7.54 1.30 5.67
CA ALA A 95 -7.03 2.37 4.82
C ALA A 95 -5.67 2.04 4.20
N SER A 96 -5.50 2.25 2.90
CA SER A 96 -4.28 1.89 2.18
C SER A 96 -3.95 2.83 1.02
N VAL A 97 -2.65 2.96 0.75
CA VAL A 97 -2.09 3.60 -0.45
C VAL A 97 -1.09 2.66 -1.11
N ILE A 98 -1.06 2.66 -2.44
CA ILE A 98 -0.18 1.84 -3.26
C ILE A 98 0.65 2.78 -4.12
N VAL A 99 1.95 2.89 -3.82
CA VAL A 99 2.88 3.78 -4.52
C VAL A 99 3.59 2.99 -5.61
N ILE A 100 3.53 3.48 -6.85
CA ILE A 100 3.94 2.75 -8.05
C ILE A 100 5.08 3.52 -8.75
N GLY A 101 6.22 2.86 -8.90
CA GLY A 101 7.37 3.29 -9.68
C GLY A 101 7.20 3.05 -11.18
N HIS A 102 7.98 3.77 -12.00
CA HIS A 102 7.88 3.72 -13.46
C HIS A 102 8.13 2.33 -14.07
N ASP A 103 8.89 1.49 -13.38
CA ASP A 103 9.23 0.12 -13.78
C ASP A 103 8.19 -0.92 -13.30
N GLY A 104 7.07 -0.44 -12.74
CA GLY A 104 5.99 -1.27 -12.21
C GLY A 104 6.28 -1.87 -10.84
N HIS A 105 7.43 -1.54 -10.24
CA HIS A 105 7.67 -1.85 -8.84
C HIS A 105 6.76 -1.01 -7.95
N HIS A 106 6.16 -1.62 -6.92
CA HIS A 106 5.24 -0.91 -6.02
C HIS A 106 5.42 -1.27 -4.55
N LEU A 107 4.95 -0.36 -3.70
CA LEU A 107 4.82 -0.53 -2.26
C LEU A 107 3.38 -0.24 -1.82
N THR A 108 2.81 -1.15 -1.04
CA THR A 108 1.49 -1.01 -0.42
C THR A 108 1.64 -0.64 1.04
N LEU A 109 1.10 0.51 1.45
CA LEU A 109 1.18 1.02 2.82
C LEU A 109 -0.21 1.10 3.42
N ARG A 110 -0.37 0.61 4.65
CA ARG A 110 -1.55 0.88 5.45
C ARG A 110 -1.53 2.33 5.93
N VAL A 111 -2.65 3.03 5.82
CA VAL A 111 -2.81 4.39 6.36
C VAL A 111 -3.33 4.31 7.79
N ILE A 112 -2.67 5.02 8.71
CA ILE A 112 -3.13 5.27 10.06
C ILE A 112 -3.86 6.60 10.03
N ALA A 113 -5.08 6.66 10.56
CA ALA A 113 -5.89 7.88 10.47
C ALA A 113 -5.17 9.08 11.14
N PRO A 114 -5.18 10.27 10.54
CA PRO A 114 -4.42 11.42 11.06
C PRO A 114 -4.83 11.84 12.47
N GLU A 115 -6.09 11.62 12.85
CA GLU A 115 -6.66 11.85 14.18
C GLU A 115 -6.35 10.77 15.22
N THR A 116 -5.66 9.70 14.83
CA THR A 116 -5.23 8.64 15.77
C THR A 116 -4.35 9.25 16.85
N ASP A 117 -4.58 8.85 18.10
CA ASP A 117 -3.73 9.27 19.22
C ASP A 117 -2.24 9.06 18.92
N ASP A 118 -1.46 10.03 19.35
CA ASP A 118 -0.05 10.16 19.05
C ASP A 118 0.75 8.93 19.51
N GLN A 119 0.45 8.39 20.70
CA GLN A 119 1.13 7.20 21.21
C GLN A 119 0.64 5.96 20.47
N ALA A 120 -0.67 5.81 20.27
CA ALA A 120 -1.25 4.68 19.55
C ALA A 120 -0.75 4.58 18.10
N ALA A 121 -0.58 5.70 17.41
CA ALA A 121 -0.05 5.73 16.05
C ALA A 121 1.43 5.34 15.99
N ARG A 122 2.24 5.81 16.96
CA ARG A 122 3.64 5.39 17.10
C ARG A 122 3.75 3.89 17.41
N ASP A 123 2.91 3.37 18.28
CA ASP A 123 2.87 1.95 18.61
C ASP A 123 2.46 1.11 17.40
N ALA A 124 1.47 1.57 16.62
CA ALA A 124 1.06 0.91 15.38
C ALA A 124 2.18 0.88 14.33
N LEU A 125 2.95 1.98 14.18
CA LEU A 125 4.14 2.01 13.33
C LEU A 125 5.22 1.06 13.89
N ALA A 126 5.48 1.08 15.20
CA ALA A 126 6.52 0.27 15.83
C ALA A 126 6.22 -1.23 15.80
N ALA A 127 4.94 -1.61 15.87
CA ALA A 127 4.46 -2.99 15.80
C ALA A 127 4.71 -3.64 14.42
N LEU A 128 4.96 -2.84 13.37
CA LEU A 128 5.37 -3.39 12.09
C LEU A 128 6.71 -4.12 12.24
N PRO A 129 6.83 -5.35 11.69
CA PRO A 129 8.06 -6.12 11.74
C PRO A 129 9.23 -5.28 11.23
N GLY A 130 10.09 -4.84 12.14
CA GLY A 130 11.32 -4.15 11.81
C GLY A 130 12.41 -4.88 12.54
N ARG A 131 13.30 -5.56 11.80
CA ARG A 131 14.56 -5.91 12.43
C ARG A 131 15.32 -4.59 12.60
N ALA A 132 15.59 -4.25 13.86
CA ALA A 132 16.60 -3.25 14.21
C ALA A 132 17.96 -3.85 13.84
N ASP A 133 18.36 -3.72 12.58
CA ASP A 133 19.74 -3.83 12.14
C ASP A 133 19.81 -3.17 10.76
N ASP A 134 20.74 -2.23 10.65
CA ASP A 134 20.98 -1.30 9.56
C ASP A 134 21.59 -1.97 8.31
N SER A 135 21.02 -3.09 7.91
CA SER A 135 21.27 -3.73 6.62
C SER A 135 19.96 -3.82 5.88
N ALA A 136 19.65 -2.75 5.14
CA ALA A 136 18.70 -2.76 4.06
C ALA A 136 19.10 -3.87 3.08
N THR A 137 18.68 -5.10 3.37
CA THR A 137 18.59 -6.11 2.33
C THR A 137 17.41 -5.67 1.50
N ASP A 138 17.72 -4.90 0.45
CA ASP A 138 16.84 -4.47 -0.64
C ASP A 138 16.10 -5.68 -1.20
N ARG A 139 15.01 -6.08 -0.55
CA ARG A 139 14.04 -6.94 -1.22
C ARG A 139 13.18 -6.02 -2.05
N LYS A 140 13.49 -6.09 -3.35
CA LYS A 140 12.92 -5.32 -4.45
C LYS A 140 11.41 -5.18 -4.27
N ALA A 141 10.92 -3.96 -4.44
CA ALA A 141 9.48 -3.69 -4.52
C ALA A 141 8.80 -4.65 -5.49
N THR A 142 7.51 -4.93 -5.29
CA THR A 142 6.86 -6.00 -6.06
C THR A 142 6.69 -5.54 -7.51
N ALA A 143 7.18 -6.30 -8.49
CA ALA A 143 6.95 -5.97 -9.90
C ALA A 143 5.50 -6.30 -10.29
N ALA A 144 4.88 -5.41 -11.06
CA ALA A 144 3.54 -5.58 -11.60
C ALA A 144 3.40 -6.85 -12.45
N ALA A 145 2.21 -7.47 -12.39
CA ALA A 145 1.77 -8.38 -13.44
C ALA A 145 1.54 -7.61 -14.75
N ARG A 146 1.66 -8.29 -15.91
CA ARG A 146 1.57 -7.63 -17.22
C ARG A 146 0.11 -7.40 -17.66
N SER A 147 -0.86 -8.07 -17.03
CA SER A 147 -2.29 -7.95 -17.34
C SER A 147 -3.16 -8.39 -16.15
N VAL A 148 -4.46 -8.05 -16.16
CA VAL A 148 -5.44 -8.56 -15.17
C VAL A 148 -5.60 -10.09 -15.28
N ALA A 149 -5.56 -10.64 -16.50
CA ALA A 149 -5.60 -12.08 -16.70
C ALA A 149 -4.38 -12.76 -16.04
N ASP A 150 -3.17 -12.20 -16.17
CA ASP A 150 -1.97 -12.71 -15.52
C ASP A 150 -2.10 -12.69 -13.98
N VAL A 151 -2.78 -11.68 -13.43
CA VAL A 151 -3.09 -11.59 -12.00
C VAL A 151 -4.04 -12.72 -11.60
N ALA A 152 -5.17 -12.86 -12.29
CA ALA A 152 -6.17 -13.89 -12.01
C ALA A 152 -5.54 -15.28 -12.02
N ASP A 153 -4.76 -15.57 -13.07
CA ASP A 153 -3.97 -16.78 -13.23
C ASP A 153 -3.00 -17.03 -12.07
N ARG A 154 -2.25 -16.00 -11.67
CA ARG A 154 -1.26 -16.09 -10.58
C ARG A 154 -1.93 -16.35 -9.24
N LEU A 155 -3.06 -15.68 -8.98
CA LEU A 155 -3.83 -15.84 -7.75
C LEU A 155 -4.52 -17.20 -7.71
N ALA A 156 -5.16 -17.63 -8.80
CA ALA A 156 -5.78 -18.94 -8.93
C ALA A 156 -4.77 -20.08 -8.69
N ARG A 157 -3.57 -20.01 -9.29
CA ARG A 157 -2.53 -21.03 -9.08
C ARG A 157 -2.07 -21.15 -7.62
N ARG A 158 -2.09 -20.05 -6.86
CA ARG A 158 -1.64 -20.03 -5.46
C ARG A 158 -2.76 -20.36 -4.47
N GLU A 159 -3.93 -19.78 -4.68
CA GLU A 159 -5.02 -19.75 -3.71
C GLU A 159 -6.28 -20.52 -4.17
N GLY A 160 -6.29 -21.02 -5.41
CA GLY A 160 -7.37 -21.85 -5.94
C GLY A 160 -7.43 -23.25 -5.31
N ARG A 161 -6.33 -23.72 -4.70
CA ARG A 161 -6.27 -24.98 -3.91
C ARG A 161 -6.84 -26.23 -4.62
N ASN A 162 -6.68 -26.31 -5.95
CA ASN A 162 -7.28 -27.35 -6.82
C ASN A 162 -8.82 -27.43 -6.73
N ASP A 163 -9.47 -26.34 -6.35
CA ASP A 163 -10.91 -26.17 -6.34
C ASP A 163 -11.31 -25.26 -7.51
N ASP A 164 -12.06 -25.82 -8.47
CA ASP A 164 -12.53 -25.11 -9.65
C ASP A 164 -13.50 -23.98 -9.28
N GLN A 165 -14.31 -24.17 -8.24
CA GLN A 165 -15.24 -23.14 -7.76
C GLN A 165 -14.47 -21.97 -7.16
N ARG A 166 -13.43 -22.25 -6.37
CA ARG A 166 -12.54 -21.22 -5.80
C ARG A 166 -11.77 -20.49 -6.89
N THR A 167 -11.31 -21.22 -7.91
CA THR A 167 -10.61 -20.65 -9.07
C THR A 167 -11.51 -19.71 -9.84
N ALA A 168 -12.74 -20.14 -10.17
CA ALA A 168 -13.73 -19.31 -10.85
C ALA A 168 -14.12 -18.08 -10.02
N GLU A 169 -14.20 -18.22 -8.70
CA GLU A 169 -14.45 -17.11 -7.79
C GLU A 169 -13.33 -16.05 -7.83
N ILE A 170 -12.05 -16.48 -7.80
CA ILE A 170 -10.88 -15.58 -7.90
C ILE A 170 -10.87 -14.84 -9.24
N VAL A 171 -11.14 -15.54 -10.34
CA VAL A 171 -11.20 -14.94 -11.68
C VAL A 171 -12.30 -13.88 -11.74
N ARG A 172 -13.51 -14.22 -11.29
CA ARG A 172 -14.64 -13.27 -11.23
C ARG A 172 -14.31 -12.04 -10.38
N TRP A 173 -13.65 -12.21 -9.23
CA TRP A 173 -13.23 -11.07 -8.41
C TRP A 173 -12.21 -10.17 -9.12
N CYS A 174 -11.30 -10.74 -9.91
CA CYS A 174 -10.37 -9.93 -10.70
C CYS A 174 -11.09 -9.11 -11.77
N GLU A 175 -12.09 -9.68 -12.43
CA GLU A 175 -12.92 -9.00 -13.44
C GLU A 175 -13.75 -7.88 -12.79
N GLU A 176 -14.50 -8.18 -11.72
CA GLU A 176 -15.30 -7.21 -10.95
C GLU A 176 -14.47 -6.01 -10.47
N VAL A 177 -13.23 -6.26 -10.02
CA VAL A 177 -12.35 -5.18 -9.57
C VAL A 177 -11.79 -4.38 -10.75
N ALA A 178 -11.47 -5.03 -11.88
CA ALA A 178 -10.98 -4.34 -13.07
C ALA A 178 -12.03 -3.38 -13.65
N GLU A 179 -13.33 -3.71 -13.55
CA GLU A 179 -14.44 -2.83 -13.95
C GLU A 179 -14.41 -1.47 -13.23
N GLN A 180 -13.95 -1.41 -11.97
CA GLN A 180 -13.81 -0.14 -11.23
C GLN A 180 -12.81 0.82 -11.90
N PHE A 181 -11.89 0.30 -12.72
CA PHE A 181 -10.80 1.05 -13.32
C PHE A 181 -10.93 1.23 -14.84
N GLU A 182 -12.11 0.97 -15.42
CA GLU A 182 -12.34 1.20 -16.87
C GLU A 182 -12.04 2.64 -17.29
N SER A 183 -12.38 3.60 -16.42
CA SER A 183 -12.12 5.02 -16.65
C SER A 183 -10.77 5.50 -16.07
N ALA A 184 -9.91 4.58 -15.60
CA ALA A 184 -8.63 4.95 -15.02
C ALA A 184 -7.71 5.57 -16.09
N PRO A 185 -7.03 6.68 -15.76
CA PRO A 185 -6.19 7.41 -16.72
C PRO A 185 -4.98 6.59 -17.18
N VAL A 186 -4.53 5.61 -16.38
CA VAL A 186 -3.38 4.76 -16.70
C VAL A 186 -3.71 3.29 -16.47
N GLN A 187 -3.97 2.60 -17.59
CA GLN A 187 -4.35 1.18 -17.60
C GLN A 187 -3.19 0.24 -17.20
N SER A 188 -1.94 0.66 -17.37
CA SER A 188 -0.77 -0.18 -17.03
C SER A 188 -0.64 -0.47 -15.54
N PHE A 189 -1.33 0.27 -14.68
CA PHE A 189 -1.29 0.10 -13.22
C PHE A 189 -2.47 -0.69 -12.66
N VAL A 190 -3.52 -0.89 -13.46
CA VAL A 190 -4.72 -1.63 -13.06
C VAL A 190 -4.41 -3.03 -12.54
N PRO A 191 -3.50 -3.83 -13.15
CA PRO A 191 -3.15 -5.14 -12.60
C PRO A 191 -2.62 -5.10 -11.16
N ILE A 192 -1.90 -4.03 -10.78
CA ILE A 192 -1.38 -3.85 -9.41
C ILE A 192 -2.54 -3.65 -8.43
N LEU A 193 -3.47 -2.76 -8.78
CA LEU A 193 -4.63 -2.44 -7.94
C LEU A 193 -5.57 -3.65 -7.80
N VAL A 194 -5.80 -4.37 -8.90
CA VAL A 194 -6.60 -5.60 -8.90
C VAL A 194 -5.96 -6.66 -8.01
N GLU A 195 -4.64 -6.89 -8.15
CA GLU A 195 -3.93 -7.87 -7.31
C GLU A 195 -4.06 -7.52 -5.81
N HIS A 196 -3.97 -6.23 -5.46
CA HIS A 196 -4.14 -5.75 -4.08
C HIS A 196 -5.51 -6.08 -3.50
N ILE A 197 -6.56 -5.57 -4.17
CA ILE A 197 -7.93 -5.65 -3.68
C ILE A 197 -8.38 -7.11 -3.58
N VAL A 198 -8.05 -7.94 -4.56
CA VAL A 198 -8.43 -9.36 -4.57
C VAL A 198 -7.67 -10.15 -3.50
N ARG A 199 -6.36 -9.88 -3.29
CA ARG A 199 -5.60 -10.50 -2.19
C ARG A 199 -6.19 -10.15 -0.83
N ASN A 200 -6.56 -8.90 -0.61
CA ASN A 200 -7.24 -8.51 0.62
C ASN A 200 -8.59 -9.25 0.79
N ARG A 201 -9.43 -9.30 -0.26
CA ARG A 201 -10.72 -10.02 -0.23
C ARG A 201 -10.55 -11.50 0.14
N MET A 202 -9.49 -12.14 -0.37
CA MET A 202 -9.12 -13.52 -0.02
C MET A 202 -8.75 -13.66 1.46
N HIS A 203 -7.91 -12.76 1.99
CA HIS A 203 -7.55 -12.76 3.41
C HIS A 203 -8.78 -12.61 4.31
N GLN A 204 -9.68 -11.68 3.99
CA GLN A 204 -10.89 -11.45 4.78
C GLN A 204 -11.85 -12.65 4.76
N SER A 205 -11.98 -13.31 3.60
CA SER A 205 -12.81 -14.51 3.44
C SER A 205 -12.26 -15.70 4.23
N ALA A 206 -10.94 -15.82 4.39
CA ALA A 206 -10.32 -16.84 5.22
C ALA A 206 -10.50 -16.59 6.74
N THR A 207 -10.69 -15.34 7.14
CA THR A 207 -10.85 -14.95 8.55
C THR A 207 -12.29 -14.89 9.06
N ARG A 208 -13.32 -15.04 8.20
CA ARG A 208 -14.71 -15.16 8.68
C ARG A 208 -14.89 -16.56 9.30
N PRO A 209 -15.13 -16.67 10.62
CA PRO A 209 -15.49 -17.96 11.18
C PRO A 209 -16.81 -18.40 10.57
N SER A 210 -16.85 -19.65 10.10
CA SER A 210 -18.07 -20.35 9.73
C SER A 210 -19.09 -20.14 10.85
N SER A 211 -20.09 -19.29 10.62
CA SER A 211 -21.23 -19.19 11.51
C SER A 211 -22.08 -20.41 11.20
N ASP A 212 -21.96 -21.42 12.04
CA ASP A 212 -22.86 -22.58 12.12
C ASP A 212 -24.18 -22.16 12.79
#